data_AF-A0A7L8S637-F1
#
_entry.id   AF-A0A7L8S637-F1
#
_cell.length_a   1.000
_cell.length_b   1.000
_cell.length_c   1.000
_cell.angle_alpha   90.00
_cell.angle_beta   90.00
_cell.angle_gamma   90.00
#
_symmetry.space_group_name_H-M   'P 1'
#
loop_
_entity.id
_entity.type
_entity.pdbx_description
1 polymer ?
#
loop_
_entity_poly.entity_id
_entity_poly.type
_entity_poly.pdbx_seq_one_letter_code
_entity_poly.pdbx_strand_id
1 'polypeptide(L)'
;MTDAERLMRGFIPSLRESPFRIAPERVHELLAKMGGETWVLEIVDGPANFEAFPTTKEIEGTYAALLSLWAVAASVRVLSVLTQTAAEMNLSQVVITSGGPDSVAIELKNAALALIRNEEFSWEHPHLEPDSAADPSSQDGLTNNLFLAAASFIVLHECGHLVLGHHAYTALMHQQEHEADAWAVSWILDKGARTRAVRNRTLRANRLRTYATRRSPAGIRSDRNPFGI
;
A
#
# COMPACT_ATOMS: atom_id res chain seq x y z
N MET A 1 -5.35 -2.39 -27.69
CA MET A 1 -4.53 -2.20 -26.48
C MET A 1 -4.65 -0.76 -26.06
N THR A 2 -5.35 -0.53 -24.95
CA THR A 2 -5.47 0.78 -24.31
C THR A 2 -4.15 1.14 -23.61
N ASP A 3 -3.97 2.42 -23.26
CA ASP A 3 -2.81 2.81 -22.43
C ASP A 3 -2.85 2.13 -21.06
N ALA A 4 -4.05 1.96 -20.48
CA ALA A 4 -4.22 1.24 -19.23
C ALA A 4 -3.70 -0.20 -19.31
N GLU A 5 -4.06 -0.95 -20.36
CA GLU A 5 -3.55 -2.30 -20.58
C GLU A 5 -2.02 -2.30 -20.76
N ARG A 6 -1.49 -1.40 -21.59
CA ARG A 6 -0.05 -1.28 -21.84
C ARG A 6 0.75 -1.04 -20.55
N LEU A 7 0.31 -0.09 -19.74
CA LEU A 7 1.03 0.38 -18.55
C LEU A 7 0.90 -0.56 -17.35
N MET A 8 -0.23 -1.26 -17.22
CA MET A 8 -0.52 -2.07 -16.03
C MET A 8 -0.24 -3.56 -16.19
N ARG A 9 -0.04 -4.08 -17.42
CA ARG A 9 0.23 -5.51 -17.65
C ARG A 9 1.40 -6.05 -16.82
N GLY A 10 2.46 -5.25 -16.64
CA GLY A 10 3.63 -5.62 -15.83
C GLY A 10 3.32 -5.87 -14.35
N PHE A 11 2.24 -5.29 -13.82
CA PHE A 11 1.85 -5.43 -12.41
C PHE A 11 1.02 -6.68 -12.12
N ILE A 12 0.44 -7.35 -13.13
CA ILE A 12 -0.49 -8.47 -12.93
C ILE A 12 0.07 -9.58 -12.01
N PRO A 13 1.34 -10.04 -12.16
CA PRO A 13 1.88 -11.05 -11.24
C PRO A 13 1.90 -10.57 -9.78
N SER A 14 2.37 -9.35 -9.55
CA SER A 14 2.43 -8.75 -8.20
C SER A 14 1.04 -8.49 -7.62
N LEU A 15 0.07 -8.14 -8.46
CA LEU A 15 -1.32 -7.94 -8.07
C LEU A 15 -1.96 -9.22 -7.55
N ARG A 16 -1.76 -10.35 -8.27
CA ARG A 16 -2.28 -11.67 -7.85
C ARG A 16 -1.72 -12.13 -6.50
N GLU A 17 -0.49 -11.74 -6.19
CA GLU A 17 0.14 -12.04 -4.90
C GLU A 17 -0.18 -11.02 -3.80
N SER A 18 -0.68 -9.84 -4.18
CA SER A 18 -0.88 -8.70 -3.27
C SER A 18 -1.74 -9.02 -2.02
N PRO A 19 -2.90 -9.71 -2.09
CA PRO A 19 -3.69 -10.02 -0.89
C PRO A 19 -2.94 -10.92 0.11
N PHE A 20 -1.96 -11.69 -0.35
CA PHE A 20 -1.10 -12.53 0.49
C PHE A 20 0.10 -11.77 1.06
N ARG A 21 0.55 -10.71 0.38
CA ARG A 21 1.73 -9.92 0.77
C ARG A 21 1.43 -8.84 1.81
N ILE A 22 0.18 -8.38 1.95
CA ILE A 22 -0.20 -7.36 2.94
C ILE A 22 -0.19 -7.89 4.38
N ALA A 23 -0.48 -9.19 4.58
CA ALA A 23 -0.44 -9.88 5.86
C ALA A 23 0.14 -11.31 5.68
N PRO A 24 1.45 -11.44 5.37
CA PRO A 24 2.06 -12.70 4.95
C PRO A 24 2.00 -13.80 6.02
N GLU A 25 1.93 -13.43 7.29
CA GLU A 25 1.75 -14.36 8.40
C GLU A 25 0.37 -15.05 8.42
N ARG A 26 -0.57 -14.60 7.58
CA ARG A 26 -1.95 -15.11 7.50
C ARG A 26 -2.26 -15.88 6.22
N VAL A 27 -1.28 -16.11 5.35
CA VAL A 27 -1.48 -16.77 4.03
C VAL A 27 -2.27 -18.08 4.14
N HIS A 28 -1.91 -18.94 5.09
CA HIS A 28 -2.59 -20.22 5.29
C HIS A 28 -4.07 -20.06 5.67
N GLU A 29 -4.41 -19.01 6.43
CA GLU A 29 -5.79 -18.75 6.78
C GLU A 29 -6.58 -18.30 5.54
N LEU A 30 -5.98 -17.46 4.68
CA LEU A 30 -6.67 -16.95 3.48
C LEU A 30 -6.93 -18.10 2.51
N LEU A 31 -5.92 -18.93 2.27
CA LEU A 31 -6.05 -20.13 1.44
C LEU A 31 -7.12 -21.08 2.00
N ALA A 32 -7.19 -21.25 3.33
CA ALA A 32 -8.23 -22.07 3.94
C ALA A 32 -9.65 -21.50 3.66
N LYS A 33 -9.81 -20.17 3.68
CA LYS A 33 -11.07 -19.52 3.28
C LYS A 33 -11.41 -19.72 1.81
N MET A 34 -10.39 -19.79 0.95
CA MET A 34 -10.55 -20.01 -0.48
C MET A 34 -10.79 -21.48 -0.86
N GLY A 35 -10.70 -22.42 0.09
CA GLY A 35 -10.89 -23.85 -0.15
C GLY A 35 -9.60 -24.63 -0.44
N GLY A 36 -8.43 -24.06 -0.10
CA GLY A 36 -7.11 -24.68 -0.25
C GLY A 36 -6.34 -24.22 -1.49
N GLU A 37 -7.01 -23.56 -2.43
CA GLU A 37 -6.43 -23.02 -3.66
C GLU A 37 -6.76 -21.53 -3.78
N THR A 38 -5.94 -20.77 -4.50
CA THR A 38 -6.18 -19.35 -4.72
C THR A 38 -7.34 -19.15 -5.68
N TRP A 39 -8.27 -18.25 -5.35
CA TRP A 39 -9.27 -17.80 -6.32
C TRP A 39 -8.61 -17.08 -7.50
N VAL A 40 -9.26 -17.16 -8.66
CA VAL A 40 -8.77 -16.52 -9.88
C VAL A 40 -8.93 -15.01 -9.74
N LEU A 41 -7.86 -14.28 -10.04
CA LEU A 41 -7.89 -12.85 -10.29
C LEU A 41 -7.53 -12.59 -11.76
N GLU A 42 -8.53 -12.25 -12.54
CA GLU A 42 -8.42 -11.90 -13.95
C GLU A 42 -8.43 -10.38 -14.13
N ILE A 43 -7.65 -9.88 -15.08
CA ILE A 43 -7.61 -8.47 -15.43
C ILE A 43 -7.99 -8.30 -16.88
N VAL A 44 -9.10 -7.59 -17.10
CA VAL A 44 -9.70 -7.41 -18.43
C VAL A 44 -9.77 -5.93 -18.82
N ASP A 45 -10.15 -5.67 -20.07
CA ASP A 45 -10.52 -4.34 -20.53
C ASP A 45 -11.95 -4.00 -20.09
N GLY A 46 -12.19 -2.74 -19.73
CA GLY A 46 -13.50 -2.24 -19.36
C GLY A 46 -13.45 -1.02 -18.43
N PRO A 47 -14.62 -0.48 -18.04
CA PRO A 47 -14.74 0.60 -17.08
C PRO A 47 -14.01 0.30 -15.78
N ALA A 48 -13.47 1.32 -15.11
CA ALA A 48 -12.72 1.15 -13.87
C ALA A 48 -13.57 0.51 -12.76
N ASN A 49 -13.43 -0.81 -12.60
CA ASN A 49 -14.10 -1.60 -11.58
C ASN A 49 -13.25 -2.79 -11.08
N PHE A 50 -13.61 -3.30 -9.90
CA PHE A 50 -13.32 -4.63 -9.39
C PHE A 50 -14.63 -5.30 -9.01
N GLU A 51 -14.77 -6.59 -9.30
CA GLU A 51 -16.00 -7.32 -9.01
C GLU A 51 -15.71 -8.79 -8.67
N ALA A 52 -16.27 -9.25 -7.55
CA ALA A 52 -16.35 -10.64 -7.20
C ALA A 52 -17.52 -11.35 -7.90
N PHE A 53 -17.28 -12.57 -8.37
CA PHE A 53 -18.28 -13.46 -8.96
C PHE A 53 -18.52 -14.69 -8.05
N PRO A 54 -19.52 -14.66 -7.14
CA PRO A 54 -19.75 -15.70 -6.14
C PRO A 54 -19.96 -17.10 -6.71
N THR A 55 -20.60 -17.20 -7.88
CA THR A 55 -20.93 -18.48 -8.52
C THR A 55 -19.68 -19.21 -9.02
N THR A 56 -18.72 -18.48 -9.59
CA THR A 56 -17.49 -19.03 -10.15
C THR A 56 -16.31 -18.95 -9.18
N LYS A 57 -16.42 -18.16 -8.11
CA LYS A 57 -15.35 -17.83 -7.15
C LYS A 57 -14.16 -17.17 -7.84
N GLU A 58 -14.47 -16.21 -8.68
CA GLU A 58 -13.50 -15.43 -9.45
C GLU A 58 -13.62 -13.97 -9.03
N ILE A 59 -12.53 -13.24 -9.22
CA ILE A 59 -12.47 -11.80 -9.07
C ILE A 59 -11.99 -11.25 -10.40
N GLU A 60 -12.71 -10.28 -10.93
CA GLU A 60 -12.29 -9.52 -12.10
C GLU A 60 -11.88 -8.12 -11.65
N GLY A 61 -10.76 -7.64 -12.17
CA GLY A 61 -10.39 -6.24 -12.12
C GLY A 61 -10.21 -5.72 -13.54
N THR A 62 -10.22 -4.41 -13.69
CA THR A 62 -10.00 -3.78 -15.01
C THR A 62 -8.68 -3.04 -15.06
N TYR A 63 -8.07 -2.97 -16.24
CA TYR A 63 -6.85 -2.19 -16.44
C TYR A 63 -7.05 -0.71 -16.08
N ALA A 64 -8.22 -0.13 -16.38
CA ALA A 64 -8.56 1.25 -16.01
C ALA A 64 -8.62 1.45 -14.50
N ALA A 65 -9.15 0.47 -13.74
CA ALA A 65 -9.12 0.51 -12.28
C ALA A 65 -7.69 0.46 -11.73
N LEU A 66 -6.82 -0.38 -12.32
CA LEU A 66 -5.43 -0.48 -11.91
C LEU A 66 -4.65 0.83 -12.15
N LEU A 67 -4.76 1.41 -13.35
CA LEU A 67 -4.01 2.62 -13.68
C LEU A 67 -4.52 3.82 -12.88
N SER A 68 -5.84 3.94 -12.70
CA SER A 68 -6.42 5.00 -11.87
C SER A 68 -6.00 4.87 -10.41
N LEU A 69 -5.98 3.65 -9.86
CA LEU A 69 -5.51 3.40 -8.50
C LEU A 69 -4.02 3.72 -8.34
N TRP A 70 -3.18 3.35 -9.32
CA TRP A 70 -1.76 3.71 -9.32
C TRP A 70 -1.57 5.23 -9.35
N ALA A 71 -2.32 5.94 -10.19
CA ALA A 71 -2.26 7.39 -10.29
C ALA A 71 -2.67 8.08 -8.97
N VAL A 72 -3.69 7.56 -8.27
CA VAL A 72 -4.05 8.01 -6.92
C VAL A 72 -2.91 7.76 -5.93
N ALA A 73 -2.30 6.57 -5.94
CA ALA A 73 -1.18 6.26 -5.06
C ALA A 73 0.01 7.19 -5.30
N ALA A 74 0.36 7.45 -6.56
CA ALA A 74 1.39 8.40 -6.96
C ALA A 74 1.08 9.82 -6.46
N SER A 75 -0.16 10.29 -6.65
CA SER A 75 -0.64 11.58 -6.13
C SER A 75 -0.50 11.69 -4.61
N VAL A 76 -0.99 10.69 -3.87
CA VAL A 76 -0.93 10.64 -2.40
C VAL A 76 0.52 10.66 -1.90
N ARG A 77 1.42 9.94 -2.57
CA ARG A 77 2.85 9.94 -2.23
C ARG A 77 3.45 11.34 -2.33
N VAL A 78 3.19 12.05 -3.43
CA VAL A 78 3.68 13.43 -3.61
C VAL A 78 3.13 14.32 -2.49
N LEU A 79 1.82 14.25 -2.22
CA LEU A 79 1.20 15.01 -1.12
C LEU A 79 1.78 14.65 0.26
N SER A 80 2.12 13.39 0.49
CA SER A 80 2.73 12.93 1.74
C SER A 80 4.12 13.55 1.93
N VAL A 81 4.95 13.60 0.88
CA VAL A 81 6.28 14.24 0.93
C VAL A 81 6.16 15.74 1.18
N LEU A 82 5.21 16.41 0.52
CA LEU A 82 4.96 17.83 0.72
C LEU A 82 4.49 18.13 2.15
N THR A 83 3.57 17.33 2.66
CA THR A 83 3.05 17.47 4.02
C THR A 83 4.15 17.23 5.06
N GLN A 84 5.00 16.22 4.84
CA GLN A 84 6.13 15.96 5.73
C GLN A 84 7.14 17.12 5.71
N THR A 85 7.53 17.59 4.53
CA THR A 85 8.44 18.74 4.37
C THR A 85 7.87 19.99 5.05
N ALA A 86 6.59 20.29 4.84
CA ALA A 86 5.92 21.42 5.49
C ALA A 86 5.94 21.29 7.01
N ALA A 87 5.68 20.09 7.56
CA ALA A 87 5.74 19.83 8.99
C ALA A 87 7.16 20.02 9.55
N GLU A 88 8.19 19.53 8.85
CA GLU A 88 9.60 19.71 9.23
C GLU A 88 10.02 21.19 9.22
N MET A 89 9.41 21.99 8.35
CA MET A 89 9.58 23.44 8.26
C MET A 89 8.66 24.24 9.20
N ASN A 90 7.84 23.58 10.03
CA ASN A 90 6.82 24.21 10.89
C ASN A 90 5.83 25.10 10.14
N LEU A 91 5.51 24.75 8.89
CA LEU A 91 4.48 25.42 8.11
C LEU A 91 3.10 24.86 8.48
N SER A 92 2.10 25.74 8.56
CA SER A 92 0.72 25.37 8.84
C SER A 92 -0.09 24.97 7.61
N GLN A 93 0.48 25.14 6.40
CA GLN A 93 -0.19 24.85 5.14
C GLN A 93 0.81 24.43 4.05
N VAL A 94 0.33 23.61 3.12
CA VAL A 94 0.99 23.29 1.84
C VAL A 94 0.31 24.10 0.75
N VAL A 95 1.08 24.81 -0.07
CA VAL A 95 0.56 25.58 -1.21
C VAL A 95 1.04 24.92 -2.50
N ILE A 96 0.12 24.35 -3.27
CA ILE A 96 0.41 23.76 -4.58
C ILE A 96 0.18 24.84 -5.63
N THR A 97 1.25 25.23 -6.32
CA THR A 97 1.18 26.24 -7.39
C THR A 97 0.99 25.55 -8.74
N SER A 98 0.07 26.06 -9.57
CA SER A 98 -0.16 25.54 -10.92
C SER A 98 1.11 25.63 -11.77
N GLY A 99 1.47 24.53 -12.44
CA GLY A 99 2.69 24.43 -13.27
C GLY A 99 4.00 24.34 -12.48
N GLY A 100 3.95 24.31 -11.15
CA GLY A 100 5.11 24.02 -10.31
C GLY A 100 5.36 22.50 -10.17
N PRO A 101 6.52 22.08 -9.64
CA PRO A 101 6.82 20.66 -9.43
C PRO A 101 5.74 19.89 -8.63
N ASP A 102 5.04 20.60 -7.76
CA ASP A 102 4.02 20.04 -6.89
C ASP A 102 2.64 19.88 -7.57
N SER A 103 2.43 20.49 -8.75
CA SER A 103 1.17 20.36 -9.51
C SER A 103 0.95 18.93 -10.01
N VAL A 104 2.02 18.14 -10.09
CA VAL A 104 2.01 16.73 -10.47
C VAL A 104 1.02 15.91 -9.62
N ALA A 105 0.85 16.23 -8.33
CA ALA A 105 -0.13 15.56 -7.48
C ALA A 105 -1.57 15.76 -7.98
N ILE A 106 -1.88 16.97 -8.44
CA ILE A 106 -3.21 17.32 -8.96
C ILE A 106 -3.41 16.73 -10.35
N GLU A 107 -2.38 16.75 -11.19
CA GLU A 107 -2.41 16.13 -12.52
C GLU A 107 -2.70 14.64 -12.44
N LEU A 108 -1.97 13.90 -11.60
CA LEU A 108 -2.18 12.46 -11.37
C LEU A 108 -3.58 12.16 -10.82
N LYS A 109 -4.08 12.99 -9.88
CA LYS A 109 -5.47 12.86 -9.39
C LYS A 109 -6.48 13.06 -10.52
N ASN A 110 -6.27 14.04 -11.39
CA ASN A 110 -7.18 14.31 -12.50
C ASN A 110 -7.12 13.21 -13.56
N ALA A 111 -5.94 12.66 -13.84
CA ALA A 111 -5.77 11.51 -14.73
C ALA A 111 -6.50 10.27 -14.17
N ALA A 112 -6.42 10.01 -12.86
CA ALA A 112 -7.19 8.95 -12.22
C ALA A 112 -8.70 9.14 -12.40
N LEU A 113 -9.20 10.36 -12.18
CA LEU A 113 -10.62 10.68 -12.40
C LEU A 113 -11.04 10.54 -13.86
N ALA A 114 -10.16 10.85 -14.81
CA ALA A 114 -10.42 10.70 -16.24
C ALA A 114 -10.55 9.21 -16.61
N LEU A 115 -9.64 8.36 -16.11
CA LEU A 115 -9.68 6.91 -16.30
C LEU A 115 -10.93 6.27 -15.67
N ILE A 116 -11.38 6.76 -14.50
CA ILE A 116 -12.61 6.28 -13.86
C ILE A 116 -13.85 6.60 -14.71
N ARG A 117 -13.82 7.71 -15.46
CA ARG A 117 -14.95 8.15 -16.30
C ARG A 117 -14.90 7.59 -17.71
N ASN A 118 -13.71 7.25 -18.18
CA ASN A 118 -13.45 6.77 -19.53
C ASN A 118 -12.22 5.85 -19.52
N GLU A 119 -12.46 4.55 -19.65
CA GLU A 119 -11.44 3.51 -19.72
C GLU A 119 -10.49 3.66 -20.92
N GLU A 120 -10.93 4.35 -21.98
CA GLU A 120 -10.12 4.65 -23.17
C GLU A 120 -9.32 5.94 -23.04
N PHE A 121 -9.31 6.60 -21.86
CA PHE A 121 -8.53 7.81 -21.65
C PHE A 121 -7.04 7.60 -21.99
N SER A 122 -6.54 8.38 -22.95
CA SER A 122 -5.14 8.38 -23.34
C SER A 122 -4.27 8.95 -22.23
N TRP A 123 -3.17 8.28 -21.90
CA TRP A 123 -2.28 8.72 -20.83
C TRP A 123 -1.38 9.86 -21.32
N GLU A 124 -1.75 11.11 -21.01
CA GLU A 124 -1.04 12.32 -21.48
C GLU A 124 0.21 12.67 -20.65
N HIS A 125 0.66 11.78 -19.76
CA HIS A 125 1.77 12.02 -18.83
C HIS A 125 2.92 11.01 -19.02
N PRO A 126 3.64 11.02 -20.15
CA PRO A 126 4.67 10.01 -20.45
C PRO A 126 5.86 10.02 -19.49
N HIS A 127 6.05 11.10 -18.73
CA HIS A 127 7.08 11.22 -17.70
C HIS A 127 6.65 10.66 -16.33
N LEU A 128 5.39 10.23 -16.21
CA LEU A 128 4.78 9.68 -14.98
C LEU A 128 4.18 8.30 -15.26
N GLU A 129 4.83 7.49 -16.10
CA GLU A 129 4.36 6.14 -16.39
C GLU A 129 4.71 5.18 -15.25
N PRO A 130 3.81 4.25 -14.88
CA PRO A 130 4.12 3.17 -13.96
C PRO A 130 5.28 2.30 -14.47
N ASP A 131 6.33 2.14 -13.66
CA ASP A 131 7.39 1.15 -13.91
C ASP A 131 7.24 -0.04 -12.96
N SER A 132 6.70 -1.15 -13.45
CA SER A 132 6.54 -2.38 -12.66
C SER A 132 7.85 -3.02 -12.19
N ALA A 133 8.99 -2.67 -12.80
CA ALA A 133 10.31 -3.19 -12.48
C ALA A 133 11.14 -2.24 -11.60
N ALA A 134 10.56 -1.11 -11.16
CA ALA A 134 11.25 -0.12 -10.35
C ALA A 134 11.85 -0.74 -9.07
N ASP A 135 13.08 -0.33 -8.74
CA ASP A 135 13.75 -0.76 -7.51
C ASP A 135 12.88 -0.41 -6.28
N PRO A 136 12.65 -1.32 -5.32
CA PRO A 136 11.74 -1.07 -4.19
C PRO A 136 12.12 0.12 -3.31
N SER A 137 13.38 0.57 -3.32
CA SER A 137 13.87 1.72 -2.57
C SER A 137 13.82 3.04 -3.35
N SER A 138 13.58 2.99 -4.67
CA SER A 138 13.39 4.15 -5.53
C SER A 138 12.07 4.89 -5.26
N GLN A 139 11.92 6.09 -5.82
CA GLN A 139 10.67 6.85 -5.70
C GLN A 139 9.50 6.08 -6.30
N ASP A 140 9.68 5.50 -7.49
CA ASP A 140 8.67 4.72 -8.20
C ASP A 140 8.38 3.39 -7.49
N GLY A 141 9.40 2.73 -6.95
CA GLY A 141 9.21 1.53 -6.12
C GLY A 141 8.38 1.80 -4.87
N LEU A 142 8.58 2.96 -4.23
CA LEU A 142 7.74 3.39 -3.10
C LEU A 142 6.29 3.68 -3.53
N THR A 143 6.07 4.28 -4.70
CA THR A 143 4.74 4.45 -5.29
C THR A 143 4.07 3.09 -5.54
N ASN A 144 4.80 2.16 -6.16
CA ASN A 144 4.33 0.82 -6.44
C ASN A 144 3.97 0.05 -5.17
N ASN A 145 4.74 0.22 -4.09
CA ASN A 145 4.42 -0.38 -2.80
C ASN A 145 3.10 0.16 -2.23
N LEU A 146 2.87 1.47 -2.32
CA LEU A 146 1.60 2.08 -1.89
C LEU A 146 0.43 1.61 -2.76
N PHE A 147 0.61 1.59 -4.08
CA PHE A 147 -0.36 1.07 -5.04
C PHE A 147 -0.72 -0.39 -4.75
N LEU A 148 0.27 -1.28 -4.60
CA LEU A 148 0.03 -2.70 -4.32
C LEU A 148 -0.61 -2.92 -2.96
N ALA A 149 -0.30 -2.10 -1.95
CA ALA A 149 -0.98 -2.16 -0.66
C ALA A 149 -2.47 -1.79 -0.77
N ALA A 150 -2.79 -0.74 -1.54
CA ALA A 150 -4.18 -0.36 -1.81
C ALA A 150 -4.91 -1.43 -2.64
N ALA A 151 -4.26 -1.97 -3.67
CA ALA A 151 -4.81 -3.04 -4.49
C ALA A 151 -5.05 -4.32 -3.67
N SER A 152 -4.15 -4.65 -2.74
CA SER A 152 -4.33 -5.77 -1.81
C SER A 152 -5.61 -5.62 -0.98
N PHE A 153 -5.89 -4.41 -0.49
CA PHE A 153 -7.11 -4.13 0.27
C PHE A 153 -8.36 -4.33 -0.59
N ILE A 154 -8.37 -3.80 -1.82
CA ILE A 154 -9.50 -3.96 -2.76
C ILE A 154 -9.72 -5.44 -3.09
N VAL A 155 -8.67 -6.19 -3.42
CA VAL A 155 -8.80 -7.63 -3.71
C VAL A 155 -9.29 -8.40 -2.47
N LEU A 156 -8.87 -8.01 -1.27
CA LEU A 156 -9.41 -8.59 -0.03
C LEU A 156 -10.87 -8.21 0.22
N HIS A 157 -11.29 -7.00 -0.13
CA HIS A 157 -12.71 -6.61 -0.10
C HIS A 157 -13.53 -7.54 -1.00
N GLU A 158 -13.09 -7.78 -2.24
CA GLU A 158 -13.75 -8.74 -3.15
C GLU A 158 -13.75 -10.17 -2.59
N CYS A 159 -12.65 -10.58 -1.95
CA CYS A 159 -12.62 -11.85 -1.22
C CYS A 159 -13.66 -11.88 -0.09
N GLY A 160 -13.90 -10.76 0.58
CA GLY A 160 -14.92 -10.60 1.60
C GLY A 160 -16.32 -10.92 1.08
N HIS A 161 -16.68 -10.40 -0.09
CA HIS A 161 -17.95 -10.75 -0.76
C HIS A 161 -18.08 -12.26 -0.99
N LEU A 162 -17.02 -12.91 -1.49
CA LEU A 162 -17.02 -14.35 -1.74
C LEU A 162 -17.10 -15.17 -0.45
N VAL A 163 -16.36 -14.79 0.60
CA VAL A 163 -16.35 -15.49 1.89
C VAL A 163 -17.69 -15.38 2.62
N LEU A 164 -18.33 -14.22 2.53
CA LEU A 164 -19.60 -13.93 3.21
C LEU A 164 -20.82 -14.39 2.39
N GLY A 165 -20.62 -14.85 1.15
CA GLY A 165 -21.71 -15.28 0.28
C GLY A 165 -22.61 -14.12 -0.14
N HIS A 166 -22.03 -12.95 -0.35
CA HIS A 166 -22.74 -11.77 -0.86
C HIS A 166 -23.24 -11.99 -2.28
N HIS A 167 -24.25 -11.22 -2.69
CA HIS A 167 -24.91 -11.35 -3.98
C HIS A 167 -25.13 -9.98 -4.60
N ALA A 168 -24.88 -9.88 -5.91
CA ALA A 168 -25.18 -8.68 -6.66
C ALA A 168 -26.69 -8.37 -6.66
N TYR A 169 -27.05 -7.09 -6.76
CA TYR A 169 -28.43 -6.61 -6.96
C TYR A 169 -29.41 -6.99 -5.83
N THR A 170 -28.99 -6.85 -4.57
CA THR A 170 -29.86 -7.06 -3.41
C THR A 170 -30.27 -5.74 -2.75
N ALA A 171 -31.37 -5.73 -1.99
CA ALA A 171 -31.77 -4.58 -1.17
C ALA A 171 -30.74 -4.27 -0.05
N LEU A 172 -29.79 -5.17 0.19
CA LEU A 172 -28.77 -5.07 1.24
C LEU A 172 -27.39 -4.66 0.67
N MET A 173 -27.28 -4.20 -0.58
CA MET A 173 -25.98 -3.88 -1.19
C MET A 173 -25.11 -2.98 -0.31
N HIS A 174 -25.64 -1.87 0.20
CA HIS A 174 -24.87 -0.99 1.11
C HIS A 174 -24.35 -1.70 2.37
N GLN A 175 -25.12 -2.63 2.93
CA GLN A 175 -24.68 -3.41 4.08
C GLN A 175 -23.59 -4.41 3.67
N GLN A 176 -23.74 -5.06 2.52
CA GLN A 176 -22.76 -6.01 1.99
C GLN A 176 -21.40 -5.34 1.72
N GLU A 177 -21.39 -4.13 1.17
CA GLU A 177 -20.15 -3.33 1.01
C GLU A 177 -19.46 -3.08 2.36
N HIS A 178 -20.22 -2.65 3.37
CA HIS A 178 -19.67 -2.41 4.71
C HIS A 178 -19.15 -3.68 5.38
N GLU A 179 -19.82 -4.82 5.16
CA GLU A 179 -19.40 -6.12 5.69
C GLU A 179 -18.14 -6.62 4.99
N ALA A 180 -18.00 -6.43 3.68
CA ALA A 180 -16.80 -6.75 2.92
C ALA A 180 -15.59 -5.90 3.36
N ASP A 181 -15.79 -4.59 3.54
CA ASP A 181 -14.78 -3.70 4.12
C ASP A 181 -14.36 -4.14 5.53
N ALA A 182 -15.33 -4.41 6.40
CA ALA A 182 -15.06 -4.85 7.76
C ALA A 182 -14.30 -6.18 7.78
N TRP A 183 -14.64 -7.10 6.87
CA TRP A 183 -13.93 -8.35 6.69
C TRP A 183 -12.48 -8.12 6.26
N ALA A 184 -12.23 -7.29 5.24
CA ALA A 184 -10.90 -6.99 4.74
C ALA A 184 -10.02 -6.30 5.81
N VAL A 185 -10.58 -5.32 6.53
CA VAL A 185 -9.90 -4.64 7.65
C VAL A 185 -9.56 -5.63 8.76
N SER A 186 -10.51 -6.46 9.18
CA SER A 186 -10.28 -7.51 10.19
C SER A 186 -9.22 -8.50 9.70
N TRP A 187 -9.26 -8.87 8.42
CA TRP A 187 -8.27 -9.74 7.80
C TRP A 187 -6.85 -9.15 7.84
N ILE A 188 -6.71 -7.85 7.71
CA ILE A 188 -5.38 -7.23 7.77
C ILE A 188 -4.93 -7.06 9.23
N LEU A 189 -5.83 -6.68 10.14
CA LEU A 189 -5.46 -6.20 11.48
C LEU A 189 -5.52 -7.24 12.61
N ASP A 190 -6.33 -8.30 12.50
CA ASP A 190 -6.66 -9.19 13.61
C ASP A 190 -5.43 -9.94 14.19
N LYS A 191 -4.40 -10.19 13.36
CA LYS A 191 -3.08 -10.62 13.85
C LYS A 191 -2.05 -9.49 13.95
N GLY A 192 -2.11 -8.47 13.11
CA GLY A 192 -1.19 -7.32 13.14
C GLY A 192 -1.18 -6.56 14.47
N ALA A 193 -2.29 -6.55 15.21
CA ALA A 193 -2.37 -5.97 16.55
C ALA A 193 -1.55 -6.75 17.60
N ARG A 194 -1.45 -8.08 17.50
CA ARG A 194 -0.59 -8.90 18.37
C ARG A 194 0.89 -8.76 18.01
N THR A 195 1.21 -8.47 16.74
CA THR A 195 2.58 -8.29 16.23
C THR A 195 3.14 -6.88 16.44
N ARG A 196 2.36 -5.92 16.98
CA ARG A 196 2.87 -4.58 17.35
C ARG A 196 3.93 -4.62 18.46
N ALA A 197 4.09 -5.77 19.12
CA ALA A 197 5.23 -6.09 19.99
C ALA A 197 6.56 -6.34 19.24
N VAL A 198 6.54 -6.59 17.93
CA VAL A 198 7.72 -6.93 17.11
C VAL A 198 8.29 -5.70 16.37
N ARG A 199 7.45 -4.75 15.92
CA ARG A 199 7.95 -3.51 15.25
C ARG A 199 8.66 -2.54 16.21
N ASN A 200 8.46 -2.69 17.52
CA ASN A 200 9.14 -1.90 18.55
C ASN A 200 10.45 -2.51 19.09
N ARG A 201 10.89 -3.69 18.61
CA ARG A 201 12.21 -4.26 19.00
C ARG A 201 13.36 -3.83 18.11
N THR A 202 13.13 -3.54 16.83
CA THR A 202 14.21 -3.15 15.91
C THR A 202 14.61 -1.68 16.04
N LEU A 203 13.70 -0.79 16.46
CA LEU A 203 13.98 0.65 16.64
C LEU A 203 14.44 1.03 18.06
N ARG A 204 14.16 0.22 19.09
CA ARG A 204 14.69 0.45 20.45
C ARG A 204 16.08 -0.14 20.69
N ALA A 205 16.48 -1.19 19.96
CA ALA A 205 17.83 -1.74 20.05
C ALA A 205 18.91 -0.78 19.49
N ASN A 206 18.58 0.04 18.49
CA ASN A 206 19.51 1.03 17.92
C ASN A 206 19.52 2.39 18.65
N ARG A 207 18.48 2.75 19.42
CA ARG A 207 18.51 3.94 20.30
C ARG A 207 19.19 3.70 21.66
N LEU A 208 19.32 2.45 22.10
CA LEU A 208 20.07 2.13 23.32
C LEU A 208 21.56 1.88 23.07
N ARG A 209 22.00 1.61 21.84
CA ARG A 209 23.43 1.52 21.48
C ARG A 209 24.12 2.86 21.30
N THR A 210 23.38 3.95 21.04
CA THR A 210 23.95 5.30 20.90
C THR A 210 24.07 6.07 22.22
N TYR A 211 23.44 5.59 23.31
CA TYR A 211 23.62 6.15 24.65
C TYR A 211 24.46 5.28 25.60
N ALA A 212 24.75 4.02 25.26
CA ALA A 212 25.52 3.11 26.11
C ALA A 212 27.05 3.13 25.87
N THR A 213 27.58 3.92 24.94
CA THR A 213 29.03 4.17 24.79
C THR A 213 29.49 5.51 25.40
N ARG A 214 28.61 6.24 26.07
CA ARG A 214 28.95 7.48 26.78
C ARG A 214 28.44 7.46 28.22
N ARG A 215 28.87 6.45 28.99
CA ARG A 215 29.13 6.50 30.45
C ARG A 215 29.21 5.08 31.00
N SER A 216 30.39 4.68 31.44
CA SER A 216 30.54 3.99 32.71
C SER A 216 31.92 4.21 33.32
N PRO A 217 32.01 4.10 34.66
CA PRO A 217 32.94 4.84 35.50
C PRO A 217 34.07 3.94 36.00
N ALA A 218 35.25 4.52 36.19
CA ALA A 218 36.28 3.91 37.01
C ALA A 218 36.82 4.97 37.96
N GLY A 219 36.13 5.12 39.09
CA GLY A 219 36.78 5.55 40.32
C GLY A 219 37.23 4.31 41.07
N ILE A 220 38.44 4.31 41.60
CA ILE A 220 38.76 3.95 42.98
C ILE A 220 40.19 4.46 43.27
N ARG A 221 40.27 5.33 44.28
CA ARG A 221 41.50 5.78 44.96
C ARG A 221 42.10 4.63 45.78
N SER A 222 43.42 4.61 45.90
CA SER A 222 44.08 4.24 47.15
C SER A 222 45.43 4.95 47.26
N ASP A 223 45.53 5.85 48.24
CA ASP A 223 46.80 6.45 48.70
C ASP A 223 47.63 5.41 49.47
N ARG A 224 48.96 5.40 49.25
CA ARG A 224 50.02 5.57 50.28
C ARG A 224 51.44 5.33 49.71
N ASN A 225 52.28 6.35 49.91
CA ASN A 225 53.76 6.47 49.83
C ASN A 225 54.48 5.49 50.81
N PRO A 226 55.84 5.34 50.95
CA PRO A 226 56.98 6.21 50.55
C PRO A 226 58.32 5.51 50.11
N PHE A 227 59.39 6.30 49.86
CA PHE A 227 60.80 5.97 49.52
C PHE A 227 61.05 5.44 48.09
N GLY A 228 62.10 5.77 47.34
CA GLY A 228 63.33 6.55 47.53
C GLY A 228 64.29 6.21 46.38
N ILE A 229 65.17 7.16 46.04
CA ILE A 229 66.24 7.20 45.01
C ILE A 229 65.79 7.77 43.66
#